data_AF-A0A420QPW1-F1
#
_entry.id   AF-A0A420QPW1-F1
#
_cell.length_a   1.000
_cell.length_b   1.000
_cell.length_c   1.000
_cell.angle_alpha   90.00
_cell.angle_beta   90.00
_cell.angle_gamma   90.00
#
_symmetry.space_group_name_H-M   'P 1'
#
loop_
_entity.id
_entity.type
_entity.pdbx_description
1 polymer ?
#
loop_
_entity_poly.entity_id
_entity_poly.type
_entity_poly.pdbx_seq_one_letter_code
_entity_poly.pdbx_strand_id
1 'polypeptide(L)'
;MASTRYSPLEEELFRLYREYRETKSIDAKALFFSPECRQICRTDPDYAAKDRDTILRYLRESGEVLQRIYHEAGWDISEMDPASVRSFYTMRPLLPNETEDFATIRELAPAGFVSSEEVRDKAEVETWEGLRVNMWTKDNKGRGILVKVQYWWRKEDGAWKQILHDIMFLGSVDGTEKDGRGILVEERV
;
A
#
# COMPACT_ATOMS: atom_id res chain seq x y z
N MET A 1 21.16 19.14 -5.96
CA MET A 1 20.15 18.14 -6.37
C MET A 1 19.00 18.92 -6.97
N ALA A 2 18.59 18.62 -8.21
CA ALA A 2 17.42 19.26 -8.79
C ALA A 2 16.19 18.88 -7.94
N SER A 3 15.43 19.86 -7.47
CA SER A 3 14.14 19.62 -6.84
C SER A 3 13.24 19.03 -7.93
N THR A 4 12.93 17.73 -7.85
CA THR A 4 11.91 17.12 -8.70
C THR A 4 10.61 17.89 -8.47
N ARG A 5 10.10 18.55 -9.51
CA ARG A 5 8.78 19.17 -9.48
C ARG A 5 7.78 18.11 -9.91
N TYR A 6 6.81 17.87 -9.04
CA TYR A 6 5.69 16.98 -9.34
C TYR A 6 4.59 17.78 -10.06
N SER A 7 3.76 17.08 -10.84
CA SER A 7 2.59 17.68 -11.47
C SER A 7 1.51 18.01 -10.43
N PRO A 8 0.56 18.91 -10.74
CA PRO A 8 -0.54 19.21 -9.83
C PRO A 8 -1.35 17.97 -9.40
N LEU A 9 -1.50 17.01 -10.31
CA LEU A 9 -2.18 15.74 -10.05
C LEU A 9 -1.39 14.89 -9.05
N GLU A 10 -0.08 14.72 -9.27
CA GLU A 10 0.79 13.97 -8.36
C GLU A 10 0.79 14.59 -6.95
N GLU A 11 0.85 15.93 -6.86
CA GLU A 11 0.76 16.65 -5.59
C GLU A 11 -0.59 16.43 -4.88
N GLU A 12 -1.70 16.38 -5.63
CA GLU A 12 -3.02 16.06 -5.10
C GLU A 12 -3.08 14.64 -4.56
N LEU A 13 -2.58 13.65 -5.30
CA LEU A 13 -2.54 12.25 -4.85
C LEU A 13 -1.65 12.08 -3.62
N PHE A 14 -0.52 12.79 -3.54
CA PHE A 14 0.33 12.79 -2.34
C PHE A 14 -0.36 13.38 -1.12
N ARG A 15 -1.14 14.45 -1.31
CA ARG A 15 -1.95 15.05 -0.24
C ARG A 15 -3.00 14.05 0.24
N LEU A 16 -3.74 13.42 -0.68
CA LEU A 16 -4.78 12.44 -0.34
C LEU A 16 -4.19 11.21 0.35
N TYR A 17 -3.04 10.71 -0.11
CA TYR A 17 -2.37 9.59 0.55
C TYR A 17 -1.91 9.96 1.97
N ARG A 18 -1.41 11.19 2.19
CA ARG A 18 -1.09 11.68 3.54
C ARG A 18 -2.31 11.71 4.45
N GLU A 19 -3.41 12.30 3.98
CA GLU A 19 -4.66 12.36 4.73
C GLU A 19 -5.19 10.97 5.07
N TYR A 20 -5.11 10.02 4.12
CA TYR A 20 -5.42 8.62 4.35
C TYR A 20 -4.57 8.03 5.49
N ARG A 21 -3.25 8.26 5.48
CA ARG A 21 -2.33 7.74 6.51
C ARG A 21 -2.59 8.34 7.89
N GLU A 22 -2.83 9.64 7.96
CA GLU A 22 -3.10 10.38 9.19
C GLU A 22 -4.48 10.05 9.79
N THR A 23 -5.43 9.59 8.97
CA THR A 23 -6.76 9.16 9.42
C THR A 23 -6.65 7.93 10.34
N LYS A 24 -6.91 8.11 11.65
CA LYS A 24 -6.78 7.05 12.66
C LYS A 24 -7.95 6.05 12.66
N SER A 25 -9.17 6.53 12.43
CA SER A 25 -10.35 5.66 12.37
C SER A 25 -10.32 4.81 11.10
N ILE A 26 -10.37 3.48 11.26
CA ILE A 26 -10.45 2.57 10.12
C ILE A 26 -11.70 2.83 9.30
N ASP A 27 -12.85 3.09 9.94
CA ASP A 27 -14.10 3.38 9.23
C ASP A 27 -13.99 4.67 8.41
N ALA A 28 -13.30 5.69 8.93
CA ALA A 28 -13.07 6.93 8.20
C ALA A 28 -12.12 6.74 7.00
N LYS A 29 -11.25 5.73 7.01
CA LYS A 29 -10.40 5.40 5.84
C LYS A 29 -11.24 4.96 4.63
N ALA A 30 -12.47 4.49 4.84
CA ALA A 30 -13.39 4.15 3.76
C ALA A 30 -13.65 5.33 2.79
N LEU A 31 -13.46 6.57 3.25
CA LEU A 31 -13.59 7.78 2.42
C LEU A 31 -12.53 7.88 1.32
N PHE A 32 -11.40 7.18 1.43
CA PHE A 32 -10.33 7.21 0.43
C PHE A 32 -10.46 6.08 -0.59
N PHE A 33 -11.32 5.10 -0.33
CA PHE A 33 -11.46 3.90 -1.13
C PHE A 33 -12.73 3.98 -1.97
N SER A 34 -12.64 3.60 -3.23
CA SER A 34 -13.81 3.22 -4.00
C SER A 34 -14.56 2.09 -3.28
N PRO A 35 -15.90 2.02 -3.33
CA PRO A 35 -16.63 0.84 -2.87
C PRO A 35 -16.14 -0.46 -3.53
N GLU A 36 -15.69 -0.37 -4.79
CA GLU A 36 -15.18 -1.49 -5.58
C GLU A 36 -13.67 -1.72 -5.41
N CYS A 37 -13.01 -1.00 -4.49
CA CYS A 37 -11.57 -1.09 -4.30
C CYS A 37 -11.15 -2.53 -4.01
N ARG A 38 -10.15 -3.00 -4.76
CA ARG A 38 -9.58 -4.35 -4.65
C ARG A 38 -8.24 -4.31 -3.94
N GLN A 39 -7.83 -5.45 -3.38
CA GLN A 39 -6.48 -5.62 -2.86
C GLN A 39 -5.93 -6.96 -3.30
N ILE A 40 -4.66 -6.98 -3.67
CA ILE A 40 -3.89 -8.20 -3.89
C ILE A 40 -2.61 -8.14 -3.06
N CYS A 41 -2.07 -9.31 -2.75
CA CYS A 41 -0.79 -9.46 -2.09
C CYS A 41 0.05 -10.48 -2.83
N ARG A 42 1.14 -10.03 -3.47
CA ARG A 42 1.97 -10.88 -4.32
C ARG A 42 2.76 -11.93 -3.54
N THR A 43 3.06 -11.66 -2.26
CA THR A 43 3.74 -12.63 -1.38
C THR A 43 2.79 -13.61 -0.71
N ASP A 44 1.49 -13.27 -0.62
CA ASP A 44 0.46 -14.08 0.04
C ASP A 44 -0.87 -13.94 -0.73
N PRO A 45 -1.07 -14.65 -1.85
CA PRO A 45 -2.21 -14.44 -2.75
C PRO A 45 -3.59 -14.60 -2.12
N ASP A 46 -3.70 -15.37 -1.03
CA ASP A 46 -4.97 -15.54 -0.29
C ASP A 46 -5.33 -14.28 0.51
N TYR A 47 -4.36 -13.41 0.79
CA TYR A 47 -4.57 -12.09 1.37
C TYR A 47 -5.02 -11.07 0.30
N ALA A 48 -6.17 -11.36 -0.30
CA ALA A 48 -6.80 -10.56 -1.36
C ALA A 48 -8.21 -10.12 -0.96
N ALA A 49 -8.64 -8.97 -1.49
CA ALA A 49 -9.95 -8.39 -1.22
C ALA A 49 -10.69 -8.06 -2.51
N LYS A 50 -11.99 -8.37 -2.52
CA LYS A 50 -12.90 -8.10 -3.64
C LYS A 50 -13.67 -6.80 -3.50
N ASP A 51 -13.55 -6.14 -2.36
CA ASP A 51 -14.25 -4.91 -2.05
C ASP A 51 -13.58 -4.16 -0.90
N ARG A 52 -13.96 -2.90 -0.78
CA ARG A 52 -13.52 -2.00 0.28
C ARG A 52 -13.73 -2.57 1.68
N ASP A 53 -14.90 -3.15 1.94
CA ASP A 53 -15.29 -3.55 3.29
C ASP A 53 -14.42 -4.73 3.78
N THR A 54 -14.01 -5.61 2.86
CA THR A 54 -13.01 -6.65 3.10
C THR A 54 -11.62 -6.05 3.40
N ILE A 55 -11.19 -5.01 2.68
CA ILE A 55 -9.93 -4.31 2.98
C ILE A 55 -9.98 -3.71 4.39
N LEU A 56 -11.09 -3.06 4.76
CA LEU A 56 -11.27 -2.48 6.10
C LEU A 56 -11.26 -3.56 7.18
N ARG A 57 -11.86 -4.74 6.92
CA ARG A 57 -11.77 -5.90 7.81
C ARG A 57 -10.32 -6.33 8.00
N TYR A 58 -9.55 -6.49 6.92
CA TYR A 58 -8.12 -6.83 7.00
C TYR A 58 -7.30 -5.81 7.79
N LEU A 59 -7.60 -4.51 7.68
CA LEU A 59 -6.93 -3.50 8.51
C LEU A 59 -7.20 -3.72 10.00
N ARG A 60 -8.43 -4.09 10.38
CA ARG A 60 -8.78 -4.40 11.79
C ARG A 60 -8.11 -5.69 12.28
N GLU A 61 -8.00 -6.68 11.41
CA GLU A 61 -7.51 -8.03 11.72
C GLU A 61 -6.00 -8.21 11.46
N SER A 62 -5.30 -7.15 11.03
CA SER A 62 -3.90 -7.19 10.62
C SER A 62 -2.95 -7.75 11.68
N GLY A 63 -3.33 -7.72 12.97
CA GLY A 63 -2.51 -8.21 14.08
C GLY A 63 -1.99 -9.64 13.90
N GLU A 64 -2.82 -10.58 13.41
CA GLU A 64 -2.40 -11.98 13.22
C GLU A 64 -1.35 -12.11 12.11
N VAL A 65 -1.52 -11.36 11.01
CA VAL A 65 -0.57 -11.32 9.89
C VAL A 65 0.77 -10.75 10.36
N LEU A 66 0.74 -9.68 11.16
CA LEU A 66 1.97 -9.09 11.71
C LEU A 66 2.68 -10.06 12.66
N GLN A 67 1.94 -10.75 13.53
CA GLN A 67 2.50 -11.76 14.43
C GLN A 67 3.18 -12.89 13.67
N ARG A 68 2.56 -13.39 12.59
CA ARG A 68 3.16 -14.41 11.72
C ARG A 68 4.49 -13.94 11.13
N ILE A 69 4.52 -12.72 10.56
CA ILE A 69 5.74 -12.14 9.98
C ILE A 69 6.85 -12.00 11.03
N TYR A 70 6.51 -11.53 12.22
CA TYR A 70 7.47 -11.41 13.32
C TYR A 70 8.04 -12.78 13.72
N HIS A 71 7.18 -13.79 13.83
CA HIS A 71 7.57 -15.15 14.16
C HIS A 71 8.50 -15.76 13.10
N GLU A 72 8.17 -15.62 11.81
CA GLU A 72 8.99 -16.11 10.68
C GLU A 72 10.37 -15.42 10.63
N ALA A 73 10.45 -14.15 11.06
CA ALA A 73 11.72 -13.42 11.21
C ALA A 73 12.52 -13.82 12.46
N GLY A 74 12.00 -14.72 13.29
CA GLY A 74 12.62 -15.16 14.55
C GLY A 74 12.54 -14.11 15.66
N TRP A 75 11.55 -13.20 15.62
CA TRP A 75 11.36 -12.14 16.61
C TRP A 75 10.14 -12.42 17.50
N ASP A 76 10.31 -12.24 18.81
CA ASP A 76 9.21 -12.26 19.76
C ASP A 76 8.60 -10.85 19.89
N ILE A 77 7.32 -10.72 19.54
CA ILE A 77 6.57 -9.46 19.62
C ILE A 77 6.44 -8.96 21.06
N SER A 78 6.47 -9.86 22.06
CA SER A 78 6.42 -9.49 23.48
C SER A 78 7.68 -8.74 23.94
N GLU A 79 8.79 -8.91 23.23
CA GLU A 79 10.03 -8.18 23.47
C GLU A 79 10.09 -6.82 22.77
N MET A 80 9.06 -6.44 22.02
CA MET A 80 8.98 -5.14 21.35
C MET A 80 8.41 -4.11 22.30
N ASP A 81 9.17 -3.04 22.56
CA ASP A 81 8.66 -1.86 23.26
C ASP A 81 7.88 -0.99 22.26
N PRO A 82 6.54 -0.88 22.39
CA PRO A 82 5.73 -0.09 21.47
C PRO A 82 6.15 1.39 21.43
N ALA A 83 6.68 1.93 22.53
CA ALA A 83 7.13 3.33 22.58
C ALA A 83 8.39 3.59 21.75
N SER A 84 9.16 2.54 21.46
CA SER A 84 10.36 2.61 20.63
C SER A 84 10.05 2.51 19.14
N VAL A 85 8.86 2.02 18.76
CA VAL A 85 8.49 1.83 17.36
C VAL A 85 8.29 3.18 16.68
N ARG A 86 8.88 3.31 15.50
CA ARG A 86 8.68 4.43 14.59
C ARG A 86 8.13 3.93 13.27
N SER A 87 7.30 4.74 12.63
CA SER A 87 6.68 4.43 11.35
C SER A 87 7.12 5.42 10.29
N PHE A 88 7.38 4.91 9.09
CA PHE A 88 7.91 5.67 7.98
C PHE A 88 7.22 5.25 6.70
N TYR A 89 7.24 6.13 5.71
CA TYR A 89 7.00 5.72 4.34
C TYR A 89 7.75 6.61 3.35
N THR A 90 7.94 6.10 2.13
CA THR A 90 8.29 6.89 0.95
C THR A 90 7.15 6.84 -0.05
N MET A 91 6.84 7.96 -0.70
CA MET A 91 5.89 7.98 -1.82
C MET A 91 6.46 8.66 -3.07
N ARG A 92 6.09 8.15 -4.24
CA ARG A 92 6.32 8.79 -5.55
C ARG A 92 5.29 8.29 -6.57
N PRO A 93 5.16 8.92 -7.74
CA PRO A 93 4.36 8.38 -8.84
C PRO A 93 5.00 7.07 -9.34
N LEU A 94 4.22 6.19 -9.95
CA LEU A 94 4.76 5.02 -10.65
C LEU A 94 5.66 5.46 -11.81
N LEU A 95 6.72 4.68 -12.05
CA LEU A 95 7.55 4.84 -13.24
C LEU A 95 6.82 4.24 -14.46
N PRO A 96 7.16 4.65 -15.69
CA PRO A 96 6.51 4.13 -16.90
C PRO A 96 6.57 2.61 -17.06
N ASN A 97 7.58 1.95 -16.50
CA ASN A 97 7.66 0.48 -16.53
C ASN A 97 6.83 -0.18 -15.42
N GLU A 98 6.51 0.54 -14.35
CA GLU A 98 5.67 0.04 -13.26
C GLU A 98 4.18 0.20 -13.58
N THR A 99 3.81 1.17 -14.42
CA THR A 99 2.42 1.36 -14.86
C THR A 99 1.88 0.20 -15.70
N GLU A 100 2.77 -0.64 -16.23
CA GLU A 100 2.43 -1.82 -17.04
C GLU A 100 2.63 -3.15 -16.29
N ASP A 101 3.25 -3.11 -15.10
CA ASP A 101 3.64 -4.27 -14.29
C ASP A 101 2.51 -4.67 -13.34
N PHE A 102 1.38 -5.12 -13.90
CA PHE A 102 0.30 -5.74 -13.12
C PHE A 102 0.68 -7.16 -12.69
N ALA A 103 0.13 -7.60 -11.55
CA ALA A 103 0.36 -8.95 -11.02
C ALA A 103 -0.19 -10.03 -11.96
N THR A 104 0.17 -11.29 -11.69
CA THR A 104 -0.28 -12.41 -12.52
C THR A 104 -1.66 -12.89 -12.08
N ILE A 105 -2.28 -13.77 -12.87
CA ILE A 105 -3.59 -14.34 -12.52
C ILE A 105 -3.60 -15.07 -11.17
N ARG A 106 -2.44 -15.56 -10.71
CA ARG A 106 -2.31 -16.19 -9.39
C ARG A 106 -2.68 -15.23 -8.26
N GLU A 107 -2.26 -13.97 -8.36
CA GLU A 107 -2.54 -12.93 -7.36
C GLU A 107 -3.88 -12.22 -7.63
N LEU A 108 -4.24 -12.08 -8.91
CA LEU A 108 -5.42 -11.35 -9.36
C LEU A 108 -6.74 -12.12 -9.17
N ALA A 109 -6.76 -13.43 -9.40
CA ALA A 109 -7.98 -14.24 -9.31
C ALA A 109 -8.62 -14.26 -7.90
N PRO A 110 -7.85 -14.35 -6.80
CA PRO A 110 -8.40 -14.21 -5.45
C PRO A 110 -9.10 -12.86 -5.21
N ALA A 111 -8.60 -11.78 -5.80
CA ALA A 111 -9.24 -10.46 -5.80
C ALA A 111 -10.40 -10.33 -6.80
N GLY A 112 -10.72 -11.37 -7.57
CA GLY A 112 -11.89 -11.44 -8.43
C GLY A 112 -11.70 -10.87 -9.85
N PHE A 113 -10.47 -10.66 -10.29
CA PHE A 113 -10.16 -10.36 -11.68
C PHE A 113 -10.05 -11.66 -12.50
N VAL A 114 -10.29 -11.57 -13.81
CA VAL A 114 -10.22 -12.71 -14.74
C VAL A 114 -8.88 -12.83 -15.44
N SER A 115 -8.14 -11.73 -15.64
CA SER A 115 -6.80 -11.74 -16.22
C SER A 115 -6.02 -10.46 -15.94
N SER A 116 -4.71 -10.46 -16.22
CA SER A 116 -3.88 -9.25 -16.19
C SER A 116 -4.24 -8.26 -17.30
N GLU A 117 -4.67 -8.76 -18.47
CA GLU A 117 -5.15 -7.92 -19.57
C GLU A 117 -6.40 -7.15 -19.18
N GLU A 118 -7.34 -7.78 -18.47
CA GLU A 118 -8.52 -7.08 -17.95
C GLU A 118 -8.12 -5.90 -17.07
N VAL A 119 -7.17 -6.09 -16.16
CA VAL A 119 -6.73 -5.02 -15.25
C VAL A 119 -6.07 -3.89 -16.02
N ARG A 120 -5.23 -4.21 -17.01
CA ARG A 120 -4.60 -3.20 -17.89
C ARG A 120 -5.65 -2.42 -18.67
N ASP A 121 -6.58 -3.11 -19.33
CA ASP A 121 -7.65 -2.49 -20.10
C ASP A 121 -8.51 -1.57 -19.22
N LYS A 122 -8.81 -1.99 -17.99
CA LYS A 122 -9.50 -1.15 -17.01
C LYS A 122 -8.68 0.08 -16.61
N ALA A 123 -7.39 -0.09 -16.34
CA ALA A 123 -6.51 1.02 -15.98
C ALA A 123 -6.40 2.07 -17.10
N GLU A 124 -6.37 1.63 -18.35
CA GLU A 124 -6.38 2.53 -19.52
C GLU A 124 -7.72 3.25 -19.68
N VAL A 125 -8.84 2.50 -19.72
CA VAL A 125 -10.18 3.05 -19.96
C VAL A 125 -10.61 4.01 -18.86
N GLU A 126 -10.30 3.68 -17.60
CA GLU A 126 -10.68 4.46 -16.42
C GLU A 126 -9.60 5.47 -16.01
N THR A 127 -8.53 5.60 -16.79
CA THR A 127 -7.43 6.56 -16.59
C THR A 127 -6.83 6.48 -15.18
N TRP A 128 -6.40 5.29 -14.78
CA TRP A 128 -5.83 5.06 -13.46
C TRP A 128 -4.48 5.75 -13.30
N GLU A 129 -4.24 6.27 -12.10
CA GLU A 129 -3.01 6.93 -11.70
C GLU A 129 -2.37 6.18 -10.54
N GLY A 130 -1.06 5.96 -10.60
CA GLY A 130 -0.36 5.08 -9.67
C GLY A 130 0.61 5.80 -8.75
N LEU A 131 0.63 5.39 -7.47
CA LEU A 131 1.67 5.75 -6.51
C LEU A 131 2.46 4.51 -6.07
N ARG A 132 3.80 4.59 -6.13
CA ARG A 132 4.67 3.65 -5.42
C ARG A 132 4.81 4.11 -3.98
N VAL A 133 4.45 3.24 -3.05
CA VAL A 133 4.66 3.47 -1.63
C VAL A 133 5.39 2.30 -0.99
N ASN A 134 6.49 2.61 -0.31
CA ASN A 134 7.10 1.71 0.66
C ASN A 134 6.79 2.27 2.04
N MET A 135 6.21 1.46 2.93
CA MET A 135 5.97 1.84 4.32
C MET A 135 6.61 0.80 5.24
N TRP A 136 7.17 1.26 6.35
CA TRP A 136 7.78 0.35 7.30
C TRP A 136 7.72 0.88 8.72
N THR A 137 7.76 -0.08 9.65
CA THR A 137 8.01 0.20 11.06
C THR A 137 9.44 -0.20 11.41
N LYS A 138 10.00 0.43 12.44
CA LYS A 138 11.30 0.04 12.99
C LYS A 138 11.35 0.36 14.48
N ASP A 139 11.72 -0.62 15.29
CA ASP A 139 12.07 -0.42 16.71
C ASP A 139 13.55 -0.07 16.89
N ASN A 140 13.98 0.15 18.13
CA ASN A 140 15.38 0.49 18.45
C ASN A 140 16.38 -0.66 18.20
N LYS A 141 15.92 -1.90 18.04
CA LYS A 141 16.72 -3.08 17.68
C LYS A 141 16.72 -3.34 16.17
N GLY A 142 16.01 -2.52 15.41
CA GLY A 142 15.89 -2.63 13.96
C GLY A 142 14.88 -3.65 13.48
N ARG A 143 14.00 -4.15 14.36
CA ARG A 143 12.89 -5.05 14.02
C ARG A 143 11.70 -4.24 13.52
N GLY A 144 10.96 -4.79 12.56
CA GLY A 144 9.79 -4.12 12.02
C GLY A 144 9.22 -4.77 10.77
N ILE A 145 8.16 -4.18 10.25
CA ILE A 145 7.44 -4.67 9.07
C ILE A 145 7.74 -3.75 7.91
N LEU A 146 7.91 -4.32 6.72
CA LEU A 146 8.00 -3.60 5.45
C LEU A 146 6.84 -4.03 4.56
N VAL A 147 6.14 -3.03 4.01
CA VAL A 147 5.11 -3.21 3.00
C VAL A 147 5.46 -2.35 1.80
N LYS A 148 5.55 -2.96 0.62
CA LYS A 148 5.72 -2.25 -0.65
C LYS A 148 4.43 -2.40 -1.45
N VAL A 149 3.84 -1.28 -1.85
CA VAL A 149 2.52 -1.23 -2.46
C VAL A 149 2.54 -0.30 -3.67
N GLN A 150 1.86 -0.70 -4.74
CA GLN A 150 1.38 0.24 -5.74
C GLN A 150 -0.08 0.56 -5.44
N TYR A 151 -0.36 1.82 -5.08
CA TYR A 151 -1.72 2.31 -4.91
C TYR A 151 -2.20 2.90 -6.22
N TRP A 152 -3.28 2.34 -6.75
CA TRP A 152 -3.91 2.81 -7.97
C TRP A 152 -5.15 3.62 -7.65
N TRP A 153 -5.30 4.74 -8.34
CA TRP A 153 -6.33 5.73 -8.11
C TRP A 153 -7.12 5.99 -9.38
N ARG A 154 -8.42 6.26 -9.25
CA ARG A 154 -9.22 6.82 -10.34
C ARG A 154 -10.08 7.95 -9.83
N LYS A 155 -10.59 8.78 -10.74
CA LYS A 155 -11.53 9.83 -10.40
C LYS A 155 -12.96 9.28 -10.42
N GLU A 156 -13.65 9.37 -9.29
CA GLU A 156 -15.05 8.97 -9.09
C GLU A 156 -15.83 10.16 -8.54
N ASP A 157 -16.94 10.54 -9.18
CA ASP A 157 -17.82 11.65 -8.75
C ASP A 157 -17.07 12.95 -8.41
N GLY A 158 -16.02 13.24 -9.19
CA GLY A 158 -15.19 14.43 -9.03
C GLY A 158 -14.06 14.33 -8.00
N ALA A 159 -13.93 13.21 -7.27
CA ALA A 159 -12.89 12.98 -6.28
C ALA A 159 -11.98 11.80 -6.65
N TRP A 160 -10.69 11.88 -6.30
CA TRP A 160 -9.78 10.74 -6.46
C TRP A 160 -9.99 9.70 -5.36
N LYS A 161 -10.09 8.44 -5.76
CA LYS A 161 -10.29 7.28 -4.87
C LYS A 161 -9.30 6.18 -5.21
N GLN A 162 -8.80 5.49 -4.18
CA GLN A 162 -8.03 4.27 -4.35
C GLN A 162 -8.96 3.17 -4.86
N ILE A 163 -8.52 2.44 -5.89
CA ILE A 163 -9.29 1.39 -6.56
C ILE A 163 -8.59 0.02 -6.56
N LEU A 164 -7.27 -0.01 -6.37
CA LEU A 164 -6.49 -1.23 -6.26
C LEU A 164 -5.28 -0.98 -5.37
N HIS A 165 -5.13 -1.83 -4.36
CA HIS A 165 -3.92 -1.94 -3.55
C HIS A 165 -3.14 -3.16 -4.04
N ASP A 166 -2.08 -2.94 -4.81
CA ASP A 166 -1.18 -4.01 -5.26
C ASP A 166 -0.01 -4.12 -4.29
N ILE A 167 -0.14 -5.00 -3.28
CA ILE A 167 0.90 -5.23 -2.29
C ILE A 167 1.96 -6.15 -2.91
N MET A 168 3.05 -5.52 -3.34
CA MET A 168 4.20 -6.16 -3.99
C MET A 168 5.02 -7.00 -3.01
N PHE A 169 5.04 -6.57 -1.75
CA PHE A 169 5.79 -7.22 -0.67
C PHE A 169 5.14 -6.92 0.67
N LEU A 170 5.01 -7.96 1.50
CA LEU A 170 4.61 -7.87 2.90
C LEU A 170 5.48 -8.83 3.71
N GLY A 171 6.35 -8.29 4.56
CA GLY A 171 7.30 -9.08 5.34
C GLY A 171 8.08 -8.25 6.36
N SER A 172 9.12 -8.83 6.94
CA SER A 172 10.02 -8.11 7.83
C SER A 172 10.86 -7.08 7.06
N VAL A 173 11.33 -6.04 7.75
CA VAL A 173 12.35 -5.12 7.22
C VAL A 173 13.58 -5.90 6.74
N ASP A 174 14.09 -5.53 5.56
CA ASP A 174 15.12 -6.28 4.82
C ASP A 174 16.26 -5.38 4.29
N GLY A 175 16.25 -4.09 4.64
CA GLY A 175 17.22 -3.09 4.19
C GLY A 175 16.87 -2.41 2.87
N THR A 176 15.75 -2.77 2.24
CA THR A 176 15.30 -2.20 0.96
C THR A 176 14.18 -1.17 1.11
N GLU A 177 13.92 -0.68 2.32
CA GLU A 177 12.74 0.14 2.64
C GLU A 177 12.69 1.43 1.82
N LYS A 178 13.86 1.98 1.48
CA LYS A 178 14.03 3.24 0.74
C LYS A 178 14.30 3.06 -0.75
N ASP A 179 14.26 1.83 -1.28
CA ASP A 179 14.51 1.54 -2.70
C ASP A 179 13.50 2.21 -3.64
N GLY A 180 12.33 2.58 -3.11
CA GLY A 180 11.30 3.33 -3.81
C GLY A 180 11.73 4.74 -4.22
N ARG A 181 12.80 5.30 -3.63
CA ARG A 181 13.33 6.65 -3.97
C ARG A 181 12.29 7.79 -3.91
N GLY A 182 11.23 7.62 -3.14
CA GLY A 182 10.19 8.64 -2.95
C GLY A 182 10.51 9.64 -1.85
N ILE A 183 9.59 10.58 -1.62
CA ILE A 183 9.65 11.53 -0.50
C ILE A 183 9.53 10.74 0.80
N LEU A 184 10.60 10.75 1.61
CA LEU A 184 10.60 10.12 2.94
C LEU A 184 9.78 10.96 3.92
N VAL A 185 8.84 10.30 4.60
CA VAL A 185 8.08 10.87 5.69
C VAL A 185 8.21 9.97 6.91
N GLU A 186 8.51 10.58 8.06
CA GLU A 186 8.40 9.95 9.38
C GLU A 186 7.05 10.31 9.97
N GLU A 187 6.27 9.30 10.33
CA GLU A 187 4.97 9.50 10.94
C GLU A 187 5.14 9.81 12.43
N ARG A 188 4.53 10.91 12.88
CA ARG A 188 4.42 11.19 14.31
C ARG A 188 3.30 10.32 14.86
N VAL A 189 3.66 9.37 15.72
CA VAL A 189 2.71 8.49 16.43
C VAL A 189 1.87 9.32 17.39
#